data_AF-A0A8C1RDK7-F1
#
_entry.id   AF-A0A8C1RDK7-F1
#
_cell.length_a   1.000
_cell.length_b   1.000
_cell.length_c   1.000
_cell.angle_alpha   90.00
_cell.angle_beta   90.00
_cell.angle_gamma   90.00
#
_symmetry.space_group_name_H-M   'P 1'
#
loop_
_entity.id
_entity.type
_entity.pdbx_description
1 polymer ?
#
loop_
_entity_poly.entity_id
_entity_poly.type
_entity_poly.pdbx_seq_one_letter_code
_entity_poly.pdbx_strand_id
1 'polypeptide(L)'
;ICGKKSICGCQKYGVKCGGILSASSGNVSSPNFPGLYPYNTECTWLIVVSEGSSVLLTFHHFELEYHTDCAYDYIKIYNGISEDEGNLLGKFCGDVSPPQFSSSWNVMSIIFHSDRHVARKGFSVGYRKGEELFKTVQMNETFSTSAHYKYYSTLILLDLLKSQILKNSRLKHLIIQNK
;
A
#
# COMPACT_ATOMS: atom_id res chain seq x y z
N ILE A 1 26.67 -6.87 -43.43
CA ILE A 1 26.33 -5.55 -44.03
C ILE A 1 24.90 -5.23 -43.61
N CYS A 2 24.71 -4.21 -42.77
CA CYS A 2 23.38 -3.76 -42.33
C CYS A 2 22.69 -3.03 -43.50
N GLY A 3 21.57 -3.58 -43.98
CA GLY A 3 20.85 -3.12 -45.17
C GLY A 3 19.82 -2.03 -44.86
N LYS A 4 20.27 -0.78 -44.95
CA LYS A 4 19.53 0.46 -45.30
C LYS A 4 17.98 0.44 -45.22
N LYS A 5 17.46 0.80 -44.05
CA LYS A 5 16.62 1.99 -43.76
C LYS A 5 16.08 1.81 -42.34
N SER A 6 16.93 2.11 -41.35
CA SER A 6 16.51 2.23 -39.97
C SER A 6 15.65 3.49 -39.81
N ILE A 7 14.34 3.34 -39.93
CA ILE A 7 13.46 4.19 -39.14
C ILE A 7 13.44 3.51 -37.76
N CYS A 8 14.41 3.84 -36.92
CA CYS A 8 14.28 3.60 -35.48
C CYS A 8 13.19 4.55 -34.99
N GLY A 9 11.93 4.17 -35.21
CA GLY A 9 10.81 4.84 -34.58
C GLY A 9 10.86 4.50 -33.10
N CYS A 10 11.12 5.49 -32.25
CA CYS A 10 10.81 5.38 -30.82
C CYS A 10 9.30 5.16 -30.71
N GLN A 11 8.89 3.91 -30.59
CA GLN A 11 7.50 3.54 -30.46
C GLN A 11 6.96 4.13 -29.16
N LYS A 12 6.06 5.09 -29.31
CA LYS A 12 5.21 5.65 -28.27
C LYS A 12 4.12 4.62 -27.91
N TYR A 13 4.51 3.49 -27.35
CA TYR A 13 3.60 2.51 -26.77
C TYR A 13 3.84 2.49 -25.27
N GLY A 14 3.00 3.21 -24.51
CA GLY A 14 2.99 3.07 -23.06
C GLY A 14 2.75 1.60 -22.73
N VAL A 15 3.70 0.97 -22.04
CA VAL A 15 3.55 -0.42 -21.62
C VAL A 15 2.41 -0.46 -20.61
N LYS A 16 1.37 -1.25 -20.90
CA LYS A 16 0.26 -1.43 -19.96
C LYS A 16 0.75 -2.26 -18.78
N CYS A 17 0.68 -1.67 -17.59
CA CYS A 17 1.03 -2.28 -16.32
C CYS A 17 0.05 -1.82 -15.23
N GLY A 18 0.17 -2.38 -14.04
CA GLY A 18 -0.76 -2.12 -12.94
C GLY A 18 -1.98 -3.05 -12.93
N GLY A 19 -2.97 -2.69 -12.12
CA GLY A 19 -4.24 -3.42 -11.97
C GLY A 19 -4.54 -3.82 -10.53
N ILE A 20 -5.66 -4.51 -10.34
CA ILE A 20 -6.09 -5.03 -9.05
C ILE A 20 -5.58 -6.46 -8.88
N LEU A 21 -4.92 -6.73 -7.77
CA LEU A 21 -4.35 -8.04 -7.43
C LEU A 21 -5.09 -8.60 -6.22
N SER A 22 -5.88 -9.65 -6.42
CA SER A 22 -6.76 -10.21 -5.38
C SER A 22 -6.32 -11.56 -4.81
N ALA A 23 -5.21 -12.12 -5.30
CA ALA A 23 -4.65 -13.37 -4.78
C ALA A 23 -4.08 -13.16 -3.37
N SER A 24 -4.04 -14.22 -2.55
CA SER A 24 -3.45 -14.17 -1.20
C SER A 24 -1.94 -13.99 -1.21
N SER A 25 -1.27 -14.20 -2.33
CA SER A 25 0.11 -13.85 -2.56
C SER A 25 0.35 -13.66 -4.05
N GLY A 26 1.46 -13.01 -4.39
CA GLY A 26 1.87 -12.80 -5.77
C GLY A 26 3.15 -12.00 -5.85
N ASN A 27 3.50 -11.60 -7.08
CA ASN A 27 4.67 -10.80 -7.35
C ASN A 27 4.30 -9.64 -8.29
N VAL A 28 4.89 -8.48 -8.03
CA VAL A 28 4.78 -7.26 -8.81
C VAL A 28 6.17 -6.89 -9.27
N SER A 29 6.35 -6.60 -10.55
CA SER A 29 7.63 -6.15 -11.08
C SER A 29 7.45 -4.96 -12.02
N SER A 30 8.51 -4.16 -12.15
CA SER A 30 8.57 -3.15 -13.18
C SER A 30 8.40 -3.78 -14.57
N PRO A 31 7.84 -3.06 -15.55
CA PRO A 31 7.72 -3.60 -16.90
C PRO A 31 9.09 -4.01 -17.46
N ASN A 32 9.12 -5.09 -18.24
CA ASN A 32 10.32 -5.71 -18.81
C ASN A 32 11.33 -6.33 -17.82
N PHE A 33 11.09 -6.33 -16.51
CA PHE A 33 11.96 -6.98 -15.54
C PHE A 33 12.24 -8.45 -15.95
N PRO A 34 13.50 -8.94 -15.94
CA PRO A 34 14.72 -8.34 -15.37
C PRO A 34 15.49 -7.38 -16.29
N GLY A 35 14.94 -7.02 -17.45
CA GLY A 35 15.45 -5.98 -18.33
C GLY A 35 15.10 -4.56 -17.86
N LEU A 36 15.52 -3.56 -18.64
CA LEU A 36 15.30 -2.15 -18.28
C LEU A 36 13.81 -1.77 -18.38
N TYR A 37 13.31 -1.02 -17.39
CA TYR A 37 11.97 -0.45 -17.49
C TYR A 37 11.90 0.61 -18.60
N PRO A 38 10.74 0.79 -19.26
CA PRO A 38 10.55 1.85 -20.24
C PRO A 38 10.50 3.23 -19.58
N TYR A 39 10.92 4.26 -20.30
CA TYR A 39 10.71 5.66 -19.93
C TYR A 39 9.22 6.05 -19.93
N ASN A 40 8.85 7.09 -19.19
CA ASN A 40 7.49 7.63 -19.10
C ASN A 40 6.45 6.56 -18.72
N THR A 41 6.86 5.64 -17.86
CA THR A 41 5.99 4.58 -17.34
C THR A 41 5.28 5.05 -16.09
N GLU A 42 3.98 4.79 -16.03
CA GLU A 42 3.14 4.95 -14.84
C GLU A 42 2.41 3.63 -14.60
N CYS A 43 2.68 2.98 -13.48
CA CYS A 43 2.01 1.74 -13.10
C CYS A 43 1.41 1.90 -11.70
N THR A 44 0.14 1.52 -11.56
CA THR A 44 -0.54 1.49 -10.25
C THR A 44 -1.07 0.09 -9.98
N TRP A 45 -0.62 -0.53 -8.90
CA TRP A 45 -1.15 -1.80 -8.42
C TRP A 45 -1.92 -1.61 -7.13
N LEU A 46 -3.14 -2.15 -7.07
CA LEU A 46 -3.94 -2.22 -5.87
C LEU A 46 -3.99 -3.67 -5.40
N ILE A 47 -3.32 -3.98 -4.30
CA ILE A 47 -3.34 -5.31 -3.70
C ILE A 47 -4.49 -5.38 -2.72
N VAL A 48 -5.38 -6.36 -2.89
CA VAL A 48 -6.53 -6.61 -2.03
C VAL A 48 -6.50 -8.06 -1.58
N VAL A 49 -6.15 -8.32 -0.32
CA VAL A 49 -6.23 -9.66 0.29
C VAL A 49 -7.56 -9.83 1.03
N SER A 50 -7.79 -11.01 1.60
CA SER A 50 -9.02 -11.30 2.36
C SER A 50 -9.24 -10.29 3.50
N GLU A 51 -10.49 -9.93 3.75
CA GLU A 51 -10.86 -9.07 4.88
C GLU A 51 -10.31 -9.59 6.22
N GLY A 52 -10.04 -8.66 7.14
CA GLY A 52 -9.51 -8.99 8.46
C GLY A 52 -8.04 -9.45 8.46
N SER A 53 -7.28 -9.21 7.40
CA SER A 53 -5.84 -9.46 7.34
C SER A 53 -5.06 -8.26 6.83
N SER A 54 -3.73 -8.30 6.96
CA SER A 54 -2.83 -7.30 6.37
C SER A 54 -2.18 -7.79 5.07
N VAL A 55 -1.58 -6.87 4.31
CA VAL A 55 -0.68 -7.15 3.19
C VAL A 55 0.74 -7.00 3.68
N LEU A 56 1.56 -8.03 3.49
CA LEU A 56 3.01 -7.98 3.70
C LEU A 56 3.73 -7.85 2.36
N LEU A 57 4.60 -6.86 2.23
CA LEU A 57 5.32 -6.53 1.01
C LEU A 57 6.84 -6.68 1.20
N THR A 58 7.50 -7.45 0.33
CA THR A 58 8.93 -7.77 0.42
C THR A 58 9.61 -7.50 -0.92
N PHE A 59 10.67 -6.69 -0.90
CA PHE A 59 11.49 -6.44 -2.08
C PHE A 59 12.47 -7.60 -2.31
N HIS A 60 12.49 -8.12 -3.54
CA HIS A 60 13.44 -9.14 -3.99
C HIS A 60 14.54 -8.53 -4.86
N HIS A 61 14.24 -7.43 -5.57
CA HIS A 61 15.20 -6.63 -6.33
C HIS A 61 14.74 -5.18 -6.36
N PHE A 62 15.70 -4.25 -6.35
CA PHE A 62 15.44 -2.83 -6.42
C PHE A 62 16.63 -2.07 -7.01
N GLU A 63 16.41 -1.44 -8.16
CA GLU A 63 17.38 -0.60 -8.84
C GLU A 63 16.62 0.40 -9.74
N LEU A 64 16.50 1.65 -9.29
CA LEU A 64 15.90 2.79 -10.00
C LEU A 64 16.92 3.91 -10.19
N GLU A 65 16.64 4.88 -11.06
CA GLU A 65 17.46 6.10 -11.12
C GLU A 65 17.49 6.80 -9.76
N TYR A 66 18.68 7.19 -9.32
CA TYR A 66 18.85 7.88 -8.04
C TYR A 66 18.67 9.39 -8.21
N HIS A 67 17.95 9.99 -7.26
CA HIS A 67 17.91 11.42 -7.02
C HIS A 67 17.73 11.65 -5.51
N THR A 68 18.25 12.76 -4.96
CA THR A 68 18.19 13.07 -3.51
C THR A 68 16.77 12.95 -2.95
N ASP A 69 15.80 13.48 -3.68
CA ASP A 69 14.36 13.46 -3.31
C ASP A 69 13.52 12.50 -4.17
N CYS A 70 14.19 11.57 -4.88
CA CYS A 70 13.57 10.67 -5.85
C CYS A 70 12.66 11.39 -6.85
N ALA A 71 13.14 12.51 -7.40
CA ALA A 71 12.35 13.39 -8.27
C ALA A 71 12.22 12.86 -9.71
N TYR A 72 13.11 11.95 -10.12
CA TYR A 72 13.07 11.29 -11.41
C TYR A 72 12.26 10.00 -11.28
N ASP A 73 12.89 8.85 -11.18
CA ASP A 73 12.20 7.56 -11.06
C ASP A 73 11.94 7.20 -9.59
N TYR A 74 10.76 6.63 -9.31
CA TYR A 74 10.43 6.24 -7.94
C TYR A 74 9.38 5.14 -7.87
N ILE A 75 9.39 4.43 -6.74
CA ILE A 75 8.26 3.65 -6.24
C ILE A 75 7.68 4.34 -5.00
N LYS A 76 6.36 4.46 -4.94
CA LYS A 76 5.62 4.87 -3.74
C LYS A 76 4.78 3.69 -3.24
N ILE A 77 4.70 3.56 -1.92
CA ILE A 77 3.92 2.52 -1.25
C ILE A 77 2.96 3.20 -0.29
N TYR A 78 1.68 2.86 -0.38
CA TYR A 78 0.62 3.45 0.43
C TYR A 78 -0.10 2.41 1.27
N ASN A 79 -0.41 2.79 2.52
CA ASN A 79 -1.17 2.01 3.48
C ASN A 79 -2.69 2.15 3.26
N GLY A 80 -3.18 1.77 2.08
CA GLY A 80 -4.58 1.88 1.73
C GLY A 80 -4.83 1.99 0.22
N ILE A 81 -6.02 2.43 -0.16
CA ILE A 81 -6.49 2.50 -1.54
C ILE A 81 -5.99 3.78 -2.24
N SER A 82 -5.91 4.90 -1.52
CA SER A 82 -5.67 6.23 -2.08
C SER A 82 -4.23 6.71 -1.95
N GLU A 83 -3.83 7.58 -2.88
CA GLU A 83 -2.57 8.34 -2.88
C GLU A 83 -2.55 9.47 -1.86
N ASP A 84 -3.19 9.31 -0.71
CA ASP A 84 -3.22 10.34 0.32
C ASP A 84 -1.90 10.36 1.09
N GLU A 85 -1.27 11.53 1.24
CA GLU A 85 0.02 11.69 1.94
C GLU A 85 -0.01 11.11 3.36
N GLY A 86 -1.15 11.19 4.05
CA GLY A 86 -1.35 10.61 5.39
C GLY A 86 -1.20 9.08 5.46
N ASN A 87 -1.22 8.39 4.31
CA ASN A 87 -1.06 6.94 4.19
C ASN A 87 0.23 6.53 3.48
N LEU A 88 1.12 7.46 3.11
CA LEU A 88 2.37 7.14 2.42
C LEU A 88 3.33 6.42 3.38
N LEU A 89 3.65 5.16 3.08
CA LEU A 89 4.66 4.39 3.82
C LEU A 89 6.08 4.75 3.40
N GLY A 90 6.25 5.19 2.15
CA GLY A 90 7.51 5.76 1.69
C GLY A 90 7.59 5.92 0.17
N LYS A 91 8.61 6.69 -0.24
CA LYS A 91 8.99 6.94 -1.63
C LYS A 91 10.46 6.55 -1.78
N PHE A 92 10.78 5.68 -2.73
CA PHE A 92 12.11 5.08 -2.86
C PHE A 92 12.64 5.16 -4.29
N CYS A 93 13.95 5.30 -4.42
CA CYS A 93 14.71 5.29 -5.67
C CYS A 93 16.18 4.90 -5.38
N GLY A 94 17.01 4.80 -6.43
CA GLY A 94 18.38 4.30 -6.31
C GLY A 94 18.45 2.77 -6.22
N ASP A 95 19.53 2.26 -5.64
CA ASP A 95 19.87 0.82 -5.59
C ASP A 95 19.86 0.24 -4.16
N VAL A 96 19.52 1.05 -3.16
CA VAL A 96 19.32 0.60 -1.79
C VAL A 96 17.93 -0.03 -1.67
N SER A 97 17.88 -1.33 -1.40
CA SER A 97 16.61 -2.06 -1.23
C SER A 97 15.76 -1.42 -0.12
N PRO A 98 14.49 -1.09 -0.38
CA PRO A 98 13.56 -0.67 0.65
C PRO A 98 13.35 -1.76 1.71
N PRO A 99 12.92 -1.39 2.93
CA PRO A 99 12.56 -2.36 3.95
C PRO A 99 11.29 -3.13 3.58
N GLN A 100 10.94 -4.10 4.41
CA GLN A 100 9.64 -4.77 4.34
C GLN A 100 8.52 -3.84 4.85
N PHE A 101 7.35 -3.88 4.21
CA PHE A 101 6.17 -3.13 4.65
C PHE A 101 5.02 -4.05 5.03
N SER A 102 4.21 -3.62 5.99
CA SER A 102 2.90 -4.22 6.30
C SER A 102 1.84 -3.13 6.25
N SER A 103 0.71 -3.41 5.62
CA SER A 103 -0.47 -2.53 5.72
C SER A 103 -1.20 -2.73 7.05
N SER A 104 -2.02 -1.75 7.42
CA SER A 104 -2.91 -1.79 8.58
C SER A 104 -4.22 -2.53 8.32
N TRP A 105 -4.54 -2.78 7.04
CA TRP A 105 -5.77 -3.44 6.60
C TRP A 105 -5.47 -4.36 5.41
N ASN A 106 -6.51 -4.94 4.80
CA ASN A 106 -6.37 -5.91 3.71
C ASN A 106 -6.03 -5.28 2.35
N VAL A 107 -5.62 -4.01 2.34
CA VAL A 107 -5.34 -3.26 1.11
C VAL A 107 -4.00 -2.52 1.19
N MET A 108 -3.26 -2.54 0.09
CA MET A 108 -2.02 -1.76 -0.11
C MET A 108 -1.92 -1.33 -1.58
N SER A 109 -1.48 -0.10 -1.82
CA SER A 109 -1.26 0.43 -3.16
C SER A 109 0.24 0.64 -3.44
N ILE A 110 0.65 0.33 -4.66
CA ILE A 110 2.02 0.53 -5.16
C ILE A 110 1.95 1.36 -6.43
N ILE A 111 2.76 2.42 -6.49
CA ILE A 111 2.87 3.27 -7.67
C ILE A 111 4.32 3.30 -8.12
N PHE A 112 4.55 3.01 -9.39
CA PHE A 112 5.83 3.16 -10.05
C PHE A 112 5.74 4.25 -11.11
N HIS A 113 6.69 5.17 -11.06
CA HIS A 113 6.87 6.27 -12.00
C HIS A 113 8.28 6.23 -12.58
N SER A 114 8.39 6.52 -13.88
CA SER A 114 9.67 6.83 -14.52
C SER A 114 9.59 8.04 -15.44
N ASP A 115 10.67 8.80 -15.52
CA ASP A 115 10.77 10.02 -16.29
C ASP A 115 11.16 9.76 -17.76
N ARG A 116 11.67 10.78 -18.48
CA ARG A 116 12.04 10.66 -19.91
C ARG A 116 13.44 10.08 -20.15
N HIS A 117 14.24 9.90 -19.12
CA HIS A 117 15.64 9.55 -19.20
C HIS A 117 15.98 8.36 -18.30
N VAL A 118 17.22 7.89 -18.42
CA VAL A 118 17.90 6.93 -17.51
C VAL A 118 17.02 5.80 -16.94
N ALA A 119 17.06 4.64 -17.58
CA ALA A 119 16.42 3.44 -17.05
C ALA A 119 17.42 2.55 -16.29
N ARG A 120 16.90 1.74 -15.37
CA ARG A 120 17.60 0.68 -14.63
C ARG A 120 16.80 -0.61 -14.74
N LYS A 121 17.28 -1.69 -14.10
CA LYS A 121 16.59 -3.00 -14.12
C LYS A 121 15.22 -2.96 -13.45
N GLY A 122 14.98 -2.00 -12.57
CA GLY A 122 13.70 -1.80 -11.91
C GLY A 122 13.58 -2.61 -10.64
N PHE A 123 12.44 -3.24 -10.43
CA PHE A 123 12.15 -3.94 -9.17
C PHE A 123 11.37 -5.22 -9.38
N SER A 124 11.47 -6.10 -8.38
CA SER A 124 10.59 -7.25 -8.19
C SER A 124 10.21 -7.32 -6.72
N VAL A 125 8.91 -7.34 -6.44
CA VAL A 125 8.33 -7.23 -5.12
C VAL A 125 7.30 -8.33 -4.93
N GLY A 126 7.56 -9.20 -3.95
CA GLY A 126 6.59 -10.18 -3.50
C GLY A 126 5.59 -9.56 -2.54
N TYR A 127 4.33 -9.99 -2.63
CA TYR A 127 3.34 -9.69 -1.61
C TYR A 127 2.68 -10.98 -1.12
N ARG A 128 2.24 -10.96 0.13
CA ARG A 128 1.41 -12.03 0.71
C ARG A 128 0.46 -11.50 1.76
N LYS A 129 -0.60 -12.26 2.00
CA LYS A 129 -1.48 -12.12 3.15
C LYS A 129 -0.63 -12.25 4.43
N GLY A 130 -0.68 -11.22 5.24
CA GLY A 130 -0.12 -11.16 6.57
C GLY A 130 -1.04 -11.80 7.61
N GLU A 131 -0.74 -11.54 8.87
CA GLU A 131 -1.55 -12.06 9.98
C GLU A 131 -2.98 -11.50 9.91
N GLU A 132 -3.93 -12.31 10.40
CA GLU A 132 -5.29 -11.82 10.53
C GLU A 132 -5.34 -10.84 11.69
N LEU A 133 -5.63 -9.59 11.37
CA LEU A 133 -5.78 -8.47 12.30
C LEU A 133 -6.93 -8.70 13.29
N PHE A 134 -7.75 -9.74 13.06
CA PHE A 134 -8.78 -10.22 13.95
C PHE A 134 -8.68 -11.72 14.29
N LYS A 135 -7.50 -12.36 14.17
CA LYS A 135 -7.34 -13.75 14.63
C LYS A 135 -7.41 -13.80 16.16
N THR A 136 -8.63 -14.00 16.63
CA THR A 136 -9.05 -14.60 17.90
C THR A 136 -8.34 -14.01 19.12
N VAL A 137 -9.10 -13.32 19.98
CA VAL A 137 -8.89 -13.56 21.41
C VAL A 137 -8.88 -15.07 21.56
N GLN A 138 -7.71 -15.64 21.79
CA GLN A 138 -7.53 -17.04 22.06
C GLN A 138 -8.50 -17.39 23.19
N MET A 139 -9.63 -18.04 22.88
CA MET A 139 -10.56 -18.59 23.87
C MET A 139 -9.91 -19.81 24.53
N ASN A 140 -8.71 -19.67 25.10
CA ASN A 140 -8.01 -20.74 25.82
C ASN A 140 -7.06 -20.26 26.94
N GLU A 141 -7.06 -18.99 27.32
CA GLU A 141 -6.67 -18.65 28.68
C GLU A 141 -7.96 -18.50 29.49
N THR A 142 -8.03 -19.11 30.67
CA THR A 142 -9.17 -18.98 31.59
C THR A 142 -9.33 -17.52 31.99
N PHE A 143 -10.02 -16.74 31.16
CA PHE A 143 -10.34 -15.35 31.43
C PHE A 143 -11.36 -15.33 32.57
N SER A 144 -10.95 -14.71 33.68
CA SER A 144 -11.82 -14.39 34.79
C SER A 144 -13.09 -13.71 34.28
N THR A 145 -14.26 -14.31 34.55
CA THR A 145 -15.60 -13.82 34.16
C THR A 145 -15.84 -12.35 34.56
N SER A 146 -15.09 -11.86 35.54
CA SER A 146 -15.06 -10.46 35.98
C SER A 146 -14.53 -9.48 34.91
N ALA A 147 -13.45 -9.85 34.19
CA ALA A 147 -12.82 -8.96 33.21
C ALA A 147 -13.68 -8.78 31.94
N HIS A 148 -14.36 -9.84 31.52
CA HIS A 148 -15.25 -9.84 30.34
C HIS A 148 -16.52 -9.02 30.59
N TYR A 149 -17.17 -9.20 31.76
CA TYR A 149 -18.32 -8.37 32.15
C TYR A 149 -17.91 -6.90 32.26
N LYS A 150 -16.70 -6.61 32.76
CA LYS A 150 -16.19 -5.24 32.86
C LYS A 150 -15.95 -4.61 31.48
N TYR A 151 -15.28 -5.31 30.56
CA TYR A 151 -15.01 -4.81 29.20
C TYR A 151 -16.29 -4.59 28.38
N TYR A 152 -17.19 -5.58 28.34
CA TYR A 152 -18.45 -5.45 27.61
C TYR A 152 -19.40 -4.45 28.27
N SER A 153 -19.41 -4.36 29.60
CA SER A 153 -20.12 -3.28 30.30
C SER A 153 -19.55 -1.92 29.90
N THR A 154 -18.23 -1.73 29.85
CA THR A 154 -17.65 -0.45 29.42
C THR A 154 -17.90 -0.10 27.96
N LEU A 155 -17.90 -1.08 27.04
CA LEU A 155 -18.23 -0.84 25.63
C LEU A 155 -19.72 -0.48 25.44
N ILE A 156 -20.62 -1.22 26.09
CA ILE A 156 -22.05 -0.90 26.11
C ILE A 156 -22.27 0.47 26.74
N LEU A 157 -21.53 0.82 27.80
CA LEU A 157 -21.60 2.15 28.43
C LEU A 157 -21.11 3.25 27.47
N LEU A 158 -20.04 3.01 26.71
CA LEU A 158 -19.52 3.94 25.70
C LEU A 158 -20.51 4.14 24.55
N ASP A 159 -21.17 3.09 24.07
CA ASP A 159 -22.16 3.19 23.00
C ASP A 159 -23.46 3.85 23.48
N LEU A 160 -23.88 3.56 24.71
CA LEU A 160 -24.99 4.27 25.36
C LEU A 160 -24.64 5.74 25.62
N LEU A 161 -23.41 6.05 26.05
CA LEU A 161 -22.93 7.43 26.22
C LEU A 161 -22.88 8.17 24.88
N LYS A 162 -22.36 7.56 23.81
CA LYS A 162 -22.40 8.13 22.45
C LYS A 162 -23.83 8.40 22.00
N SER A 163 -24.75 7.46 22.24
CA SER A 163 -26.17 7.62 21.91
C SER A 163 -26.84 8.76 22.69
N GLN A 164 -26.50 8.93 23.97
CA GLN A 164 -26.98 10.04 24.82
C GLN A 164 -26.41 11.39 24.36
N ILE A 165 -25.12 11.45 24.03
CA ILE A 165 -24.45 12.64 23.49
C ILE A 165 -25.06 13.04 22.12
N LEU A 166 -25.36 12.05 21.26
CA LEU A 166 -25.98 12.28 19.95
C LEU A 166 -27.46 12.67 20.02
N LYS A 167 -28.15 12.45 21.14
CA LYS A 167 -29.56 12.84 21.33
C LYS A 167 -29.73 14.17 22.07
N ASN A 168 -28.70 14.65 22.77
CA ASN A 168 -28.75 15.90 23.52
C ASN A 168 -28.35 17.10 22.64
N SER A 169 -29.33 17.91 22.24
CA SER A 169 -29.15 19.08 21.37
C SER A 169 -28.27 20.18 21.98
N ARG A 170 -28.17 20.28 23.30
CA ARG A 170 -27.26 21.22 23.99
C ARG A 170 -25.80 20.77 23.93
N LEU A 171 -25.51 19.46 23.95
CA LEU A 171 -24.14 18.93 23.86
C LEU A 171 -23.58 18.92 22.44
N LYS A 172 -24.43 18.74 21.42
CA LYS A 172 -24.01 18.84 19.99
C LYS A 172 -23.39 20.19 19.65
N HIS A 173 -23.90 21.28 20.23
CA HIS A 173 -23.37 22.63 20.01
C HIS A 173 -21.96 22.83 20.59
N LEU A 174 -21.59 22.13 21.66
CA LEU A 174 -20.26 22.24 22.29
C LEU A 174 -19.15 21.50 21.51
N ILE A 175 -19.50 20.47 20.73
CA ILE A 175 -18.55 19.70 19.91
C ILE A 175 -18.25 20.42 18.58
N ILE A 176 -19.23 21.15 18.02
CA ILE A 176 -19.07 21.88 16.75
C ILE A 176 -18.28 23.19 16.93
N GLN A 177 -18.26 23.78 18.13
CA GLN A 177 -17.55 25.03 18.43
C GLN A 177 -16.05 24.87 18.76
N ASN A 178 -15.54 23.64 18.87
CA ASN A 178 -14.14 23.32 19.21
C ASN A 178 -13.41 22.56 18.08
N LYS A 179 -13.83 22.76 16.82
CA LYS A 179 -13.15 22.22 15.62
C LYS A 179 -12.65 23.35 14.75
#